data_AF-A0AA88XLI9-F1
#
_entry.id   AF-A0AA88XLI9-F1
#
_cell.length_a   1.000
_cell.length_b   1.000
_cell.length_c   1.000
_cell.angle_alpha   90.00
_cell.angle_beta   90.00
_cell.angle_gamma   90.00
#
_symmetry.space_group_name_H-M   'P 1'
#
loop_
_entity.id
_entity.type
_entity.pdbx_description
1 polymer ?
#
loop_
_entity_poly.entity_id
_entity_poly.type
_entity_poly.pdbx_seq_one_letter_code
_entity_poly.pdbx_strand_id
1 'polypeptide(L)'
;MCKGLSIFPIALVSLSVLTFIFTYVLAVYHDHVSAFFPYIRYKFVRVISEEEGNLKCNNNTALLFGALSSIGLAIVANVQETAIYGLHMTGAALTLGGGILYMLIQSRLSYKISPMYNTKFICHVRVFIAVQCIIYAGLCILCQIIQYQND
;
A
#
# COMPACT_ATOMS: atom_id res chain seq x y z
N MET A 1 -0.34 -21.59 22.54
CA MET A 1 -0.75 -20.72 23.66
C MET A 1 -0.60 -19.26 23.22
N CYS A 2 -1.69 -18.51 22.95
CA CYS A 2 -1.83 -17.01 22.85
C CYS A 2 -2.99 -16.55 21.93
N LYS A 3 -4.23 -16.92 22.25
CA LYS A 3 -5.42 -16.39 21.53
C LYS A 3 -5.66 -14.89 21.77
N GLY A 4 -5.14 -14.33 22.86
CA GLY A 4 -5.28 -12.91 23.20
C GLY A 4 -4.31 -11.97 22.47
N LEU A 5 -3.17 -12.48 21.99
CA LEU A 5 -2.13 -11.65 21.36
C LEU A 5 -2.42 -11.37 19.87
N SER A 6 -3.12 -12.27 19.17
CA SER A 6 -3.56 -12.05 17.78
C SER A 6 -4.73 -11.08 17.65
N ILE A 7 -5.57 -10.93 18.69
CA ILE A 7 -6.70 -9.99 18.68
C ILE A 7 -6.21 -8.53 18.66
N PHE A 8 -5.08 -8.26 19.30
CA PHE A 8 -4.52 -6.93 19.43
C PHE A 8 -4.11 -6.29 18.08
N PRO A 9 -3.30 -6.93 17.21
CA PRO A 9 -2.98 -6.40 15.89
C PRO A 9 -4.21 -6.33 14.98
N ILE A 10 -5.13 -7.30 15.06
CA ILE A 10 -6.38 -7.26 14.27
C ILE A 10 -7.25 -6.08 14.69
N ALA A 11 -7.42 -5.83 15.98
CA ALA A 11 -8.20 -4.70 16.50
C ALA A 11 -7.56 -3.35 16.12
N LEU A 12 -6.23 -3.24 16.19
CA LEU A 12 -5.49 -2.05 15.75
C LEU A 12 -5.64 -1.78 14.26
N VAL A 13 -5.51 -2.82 13.43
CA VAL A 13 -5.76 -2.75 11.98
C VAL A 13 -7.18 -2.28 11.73
N SER A 14 -8.17 -2.93 12.35
CA SER A 14 -9.60 -2.62 12.20
C SER A 14 -9.89 -1.16 12.58
N LEU A 15 -9.36 -0.71 13.72
CA LEU A 15 -9.56 0.64 14.22
C LEU A 15 -8.93 1.69 13.31
N SER A 16 -7.72 1.44 12.79
CA SER A 16 -7.05 2.35 11.87
C SER A 16 -7.76 2.44 10.52
N VAL A 17 -8.29 1.32 10.01
CA VAL A 17 -9.02 1.25 8.75
C VAL A 17 -10.33 2.00 8.90
N LEU A 18 -11.03 1.85 10.03
CA LEU A 18 -12.24 2.62 10.33
C LEU A 18 -11.94 4.12 10.37
N THR A 19 -10.91 4.52 11.11
CA THR A 19 -10.54 5.94 11.28
C THR A 19 -10.11 6.56 9.94
N PHE A 20 -9.39 5.80 9.13
CA PHE A 20 -8.94 6.22 7.81
C PHE A 20 -10.10 6.33 6.81
N ILE A 21 -10.99 5.33 6.75
CA ILE A 21 -12.18 5.35 5.88
C ILE A 21 -13.08 6.53 6.26
N PHE A 22 -13.33 6.74 7.55
CA PHE A 22 -14.15 7.85 8.02
C PHE A 22 -13.55 9.21 7.63
N THR A 23 -12.25 9.39 7.84
CA THR A 23 -11.55 10.64 7.47
C THR A 23 -11.52 10.84 5.95
N TYR A 24 -11.39 9.77 5.17
CA TYR A 24 -11.42 9.81 3.70
C TYR A 24 -12.81 10.14 3.15
N VAL A 25 -13.86 9.50 3.67
CA VAL A 25 -15.25 9.78 3.30
C VAL A 25 -15.60 11.24 3.61
N LEU A 26 -15.19 11.76 4.77
CA LEU A 26 -15.35 13.18 5.10
C LEU A 26 -14.60 14.07 4.11
N ALA A 27 -13.35 13.75 3.76
CA ALA A 27 -12.57 14.52 2.79
C ALA A 27 -13.16 14.51 1.37
N VAL A 28 -13.80 13.41 0.96
CA VAL A 28 -14.52 13.30 -0.32
C VAL A 28 -15.85 14.06 -0.27
N TYR A 29 -16.57 14.00 0.85
CA TYR A 29 -17.84 14.72 1.05
C TYR A 29 -17.66 16.24 1.00
N HIS A 30 -16.48 16.72 1.39
CA HIS A 30 -16.09 18.12 1.29
C HIS A 30 -15.45 18.50 -0.07
N ASP A 31 -15.54 17.65 -1.10
CA ASP A 31 -14.95 17.87 -2.44
C ASP A 31 -13.43 18.13 -2.45
N HIS A 32 -12.70 17.69 -1.41
CA HIS A 32 -11.25 17.90 -1.32
C HIS A 32 -10.42 16.84 -2.08
N VAL A 33 -11.00 15.69 -2.47
CA VAL A 33 -10.25 14.57 -3.08
C VAL A 33 -11.08 13.82 -4.14
N SER A 34 -10.50 13.54 -5.32
CA SER A 34 -11.10 12.66 -6.32
C SER A 34 -10.84 11.17 -6.00
N ALA A 35 -11.89 10.35 -6.07
CA ALA A 35 -11.86 8.93 -5.69
C ALA A 35 -11.34 7.97 -6.77
N PHE A 36 -10.91 8.48 -7.93
CA PHE A 36 -10.80 7.66 -9.14
C PHE A 36 -9.45 6.92 -9.31
N PHE A 37 -9.59 5.60 -9.45
CA PHE A 37 -8.72 4.51 -9.94
C PHE A 37 -7.21 4.78 -10.22
N PRO A 38 -6.31 3.86 -9.80
CA PRO A 38 -4.85 3.93 -10.07
C PRO A 38 -4.47 4.17 -11.54
N TYR A 39 -5.23 3.61 -12.48
CA TYR A 39 -4.97 3.73 -13.92
C TYR A 39 -5.15 5.15 -14.46
N ILE A 40 -6.19 5.86 -13.99
CA ILE A 40 -6.44 7.24 -14.40
C ILE A 40 -5.31 8.13 -13.89
N ARG A 41 -4.89 7.91 -12.64
CA ARG A 41 -3.72 8.59 -12.08
C ARG A 41 -2.45 8.30 -12.87
N TYR A 42 -2.22 7.06 -13.29
CA TYR A 42 -1.06 6.71 -14.12
C TYR A 42 -1.06 7.47 -15.44
N LYS A 43 -2.17 7.50 -16.18
CA LYS A 43 -2.27 8.28 -17.42
C LYS A 43 -2.06 9.77 -17.18
N PHE A 44 -2.68 10.31 -16.14
CA PHE A 44 -2.54 11.72 -15.77
C PHE A 44 -1.08 12.09 -15.48
N VAL A 45 -0.41 11.33 -14.61
CA VAL A 45 1.02 11.54 -14.31
C VAL A 45 1.86 11.36 -15.56
N ARG A 46 1.54 10.41 -16.45
CA ARG A 46 2.25 10.19 -17.71
C ARG A 46 2.20 11.42 -18.61
N VAL A 47 1.04 12.06 -18.76
CA VAL A 47 0.88 13.29 -19.55
C VAL A 47 1.71 14.43 -18.96
N ILE A 48 1.72 14.60 -17.64
CA ILE A 48 2.55 15.61 -16.96
C ILE A 48 4.04 15.29 -17.08
N SER A 49 4.40 14.01 -17.14
CA SER A 49 5.79 13.53 -17.17
C SER A 49 6.41 13.54 -18.56
N GLU A 50 5.75 14.07 -19.59
CA GLU A 50 6.26 14.02 -20.97
C GLU A 50 7.56 14.83 -21.14
N GLU A 51 7.80 15.84 -20.30
CA GLU A 51 9.04 16.63 -20.34
C GLU A 51 10.14 16.15 -19.37
N GLU A 52 9.82 15.35 -18.33
CA GLU A 52 10.79 14.90 -17.32
C GLU A 52 10.93 13.36 -17.32
N GLY A 53 12.02 12.86 -17.94
CA GLY A 53 12.28 11.43 -18.11
C GLY A 53 12.29 10.61 -16.81
N ASN A 54 12.80 11.19 -15.72
CA ASN A 54 12.80 10.54 -14.39
C ASN A 54 11.38 10.34 -13.84
N LEU A 55 10.45 11.27 -14.14
CA LEU A 55 9.07 11.23 -13.69
C LEU A 55 8.30 10.12 -14.43
N LYS A 56 8.55 9.98 -15.73
CA LYS A 56 8.02 8.91 -16.57
C LYS A 56 8.52 7.54 -16.12
N CYS A 57 9.81 7.39 -15.88
CA CYS A 57 10.41 6.14 -15.38
C CYS A 57 9.79 5.76 -14.03
N ASN A 58 9.76 6.68 -13.07
CA ASN A 58 9.18 6.44 -11.75
C ASN A 58 7.70 6.03 -11.82
N ASN A 59 6.88 6.66 -12.67
CA ASN A 59 5.48 6.30 -12.82
C ASN A 59 5.29 4.89 -13.42
N ASN A 60 6.13 4.50 -14.39
CA ASN A 60 6.12 3.14 -14.95
C ASN A 60 6.59 2.10 -13.95
N THR A 61 7.65 2.41 -13.20
CA THR A 61 8.16 1.56 -12.12
C THR A 61 7.13 1.37 -11.01
N ALA A 62 6.41 2.43 -10.63
CA ALA A 62 5.28 2.31 -9.70
C ALA A 62 4.22 1.34 -10.24
N LEU A 63 3.81 1.49 -11.50
CA LEU A 63 2.82 0.60 -12.11
C LEU A 63 3.28 -0.86 -12.10
N LEU A 64 4.55 -1.12 -12.41
CA LEU A 64 5.14 -2.46 -12.35
C LEU A 64 5.05 -3.07 -10.95
N PHE A 65 5.47 -2.33 -9.91
CA PHE A 65 5.39 -2.82 -8.54
C PHE A 65 3.94 -3.03 -8.06
N GLY A 66 3.00 -2.19 -8.50
CA GLY A 66 1.58 -2.37 -8.23
C GLY A 66 1.01 -3.63 -8.88
N ALA A 67 1.40 -3.93 -10.12
CA ALA A 67 1.01 -5.15 -10.82
C ALA A 67 1.61 -6.40 -10.15
N LEU A 68 2.90 -6.36 -9.80
CA LEU A 68 3.57 -7.45 -9.06
C LEU A 68 2.91 -7.71 -7.70
N SER A 69 2.53 -6.65 -6.98
CA SER A 69 1.81 -6.77 -5.70
C SER A 69 0.44 -7.43 -5.89
N SER A 70 -0.27 -7.11 -6.97
CA SER A 70 -1.57 -7.72 -7.29
C SER A 70 -1.44 -9.22 -7.61
N ILE A 71 -0.37 -9.61 -8.32
CA ILE A 71 -0.03 -11.03 -8.56
C ILE A 71 0.26 -11.74 -7.24
N GLY A 72 1.05 -11.10 -6.36
CA GLY A 72 1.32 -11.63 -5.02
C GLY A 72 0.04 -11.88 -4.23
N LEU A 73 -0.91 -10.94 -4.28
CA LEU A 73 -2.16 -11.05 -3.54
C LEU A 73 -3.00 -12.22 -4.07
N ALA A 74 -3.04 -12.40 -5.40
CA ALA A 74 -3.69 -13.55 -6.01
C ALA A 74 -3.06 -14.88 -5.58
N ILE A 75 -1.74 -14.96 -5.45
CA ILE A 75 -1.06 -16.18 -4.95
C ILE A 75 -1.48 -16.45 -3.50
N VAL A 76 -1.37 -15.47 -2.61
CA VAL A 76 -1.72 -15.62 -1.18
C VAL A 76 -3.19 -16.00 -0.99
N ALA A 77 -4.08 -15.45 -1.83
CA ALA A 77 -5.51 -15.73 -1.75
C ALA A 77 -5.89 -17.14 -2.24
N ASN A 78 -5.12 -17.71 -3.18
CA ASN A 78 -5.44 -19.01 -3.79
C ASN A 78 -4.58 -20.17 -3.27
N VAL A 79 -3.36 -19.90 -2.78
CA VAL A 79 -2.44 -20.90 -2.23
C VAL A 79 -2.58 -20.92 -0.73
N GLN A 80 -3.14 -22.01 -0.22
CA GLN A 80 -3.23 -22.24 1.22
C GLN A 80 -1.83 -22.49 1.80
N GLU A 81 -1.56 -21.87 2.95
CA GLU A 81 -0.25 -21.91 3.65
C GLU A 81 0.28 -23.33 3.86
N THR A 82 -0.63 -24.29 4.10
CA THR A 82 -0.31 -25.70 4.38
C THR A 82 0.02 -26.55 3.15
N ALA A 83 -0.33 -26.10 1.94
CA ALA A 83 -0.12 -26.88 0.72
C ALA A 83 1.28 -26.67 0.16
N ILE A 84 1.68 -25.40 -0.02
CA ILE A 84 2.99 -25.03 -0.57
C ILE A 84 3.49 -23.75 0.14
N TYR A 85 4.05 -23.94 1.34
CA TYR A 85 4.52 -22.84 2.20
C TYR A 85 5.44 -21.85 1.47
N GLY A 86 6.42 -22.34 0.72
CA GLY A 86 7.37 -21.48 -0.01
C GLY A 86 6.70 -20.56 -1.04
N LEU A 87 5.65 -21.04 -1.72
CA LEU A 87 4.91 -20.25 -2.71
C LEU A 87 4.02 -19.21 -2.02
N HIS A 88 3.37 -19.58 -0.90
CA HIS A 88 2.60 -18.65 -0.09
C HIS A 88 3.48 -17.50 0.44
N MET A 89 4.65 -17.81 0.99
CA MET A 89 5.60 -16.80 1.48
C MET A 89 6.13 -15.90 0.37
N THR A 90 6.36 -16.45 -0.83
CA THR A 90 6.73 -15.65 -2.01
C THR A 90 5.59 -14.69 -2.41
N GLY A 91 4.35 -15.16 -2.42
CA GLY A 91 3.17 -14.31 -2.65
C GLY A 91 3.04 -13.19 -1.61
N ALA A 92 3.26 -13.50 -0.33
CA ALA A 92 3.20 -12.52 0.76
C ALA A 92 4.29 -11.45 0.61
N ALA A 93 5.52 -11.86 0.28
CA ALA A 93 6.63 -10.94 0.01
C ALA A 93 6.34 -10.00 -1.17
N LEU A 94 5.80 -10.54 -2.28
CA LEU A 94 5.43 -9.74 -3.45
C LEU A 94 4.29 -8.76 -3.13
N THR A 95 3.27 -9.20 -2.39
CA THR A 95 2.12 -8.37 -2.00
C THR A 95 2.56 -7.20 -1.13
N LEU A 96 3.22 -7.49 -0.01
CA LEU A 96 3.59 -6.50 0.99
C LEU A 96 4.75 -5.62 0.48
N GLY A 97 5.82 -6.23 -0.04
CA GLY A 97 6.98 -5.51 -0.55
C GLY A 97 6.65 -4.67 -1.78
N GLY A 98 6.05 -5.27 -2.80
CA GLY A 98 5.65 -4.57 -4.02
C GLY A 98 4.63 -3.46 -3.75
N GLY A 99 3.68 -3.70 -2.84
CA GLY A 99 2.68 -2.71 -2.44
C GLY A 99 3.31 -1.49 -1.76
N ILE A 100 4.23 -1.72 -0.81
CA ILE A 100 4.96 -0.63 -0.12
C ILE A 100 5.79 0.18 -1.11
N LEU A 101 6.54 -0.49 -2.02
CA LEU A 101 7.33 0.20 -3.04
C LEU A 101 6.46 1.05 -3.95
N TYR A 102 5.32 0.52 -4.42
CA TYR A 102 4.35 1.27 -5.20
C TYR A 102 3.87 2.54 -4.45
N MET A 103 3.46 2.40 -3.19
CA MET A 103 2.96 3.52 -2.39
C MET A 103 4.02 4.59 -2.12
N LEU A 104 5.28 4.19 -1.89
CA LEU A 104 6.40 5.12 -1.70
C LEU A 104 6.68 5.91 -2.98
N ILE A 105 6.75 5.24 -4.14
CA ILE A 105 7.01 5.90 -5.43
C ILE A 105 5.85 6.83 -5.79
N GLN A 106 4.59 6.41 -5.62
CA GLN A 106 3.42 7.27 -5.85
C GLN A 106 3.38 8.48 -4.90
N SER A 107 3.81 8.32 -3.64
CA SER A 107 3.91 9.43 -2.70
C SER A 107 4.97 10.44 -3.15
N ARG A 108 6.15 9.97 -3.59
CA ARG A 108 7.22 10.84 -4.14
C ARG A 108 6.78 11.59 -5.39
N LEU A 109 6.14 10.91 -6.33
CA LEU A 109 5.55 11.54 -7.52
C LEU A 109 4.52 12.62 -7.14
N SER A 110 3.72 12.36 -6.10
CA SER A 110 2.71 13.31 -5.62
C SER A 110 3.33 14.61 -5.10
N TYR A 111 4.48 14.53 -4.40
CA TYR A 111 5.19 15.72 -3.95
C TYR A 111 5.84 16.50 -5.09
N LYS A 112 6.38 15.83 -6.11
CA LYS A 112 6.99 16.50 -7.27
C LYS A 112 5.97 17.27 -8.11
N ILE A 113 4.74 16.78 -8.19
CA ILE A 113 3.64 17.38 -8.97
C ILE A 113 2.87 18.45 -8.14
N SER A 114 3.10 18.51 -6.82
CA SER A 114 2.61 19.57 -5.93
C SER A 114 3.48 20.83 -6.08
N PRO A 115 2.90 22.05 -6.06
CA PRO A 115 1.52 22.37 -5.71
C PRO A 115 0.55 22.51 -6.90
N MET A 116 1.04 22.36 -8.13
CA MET A 116 0.29 22.77 -9.33
C MET A 116 -0.95 21.90 -9.60
N TYR A 117 -0.90 20.60 -9.27
CA TYR A 117 -2.02 19.67 -9.49
C TYR A 117 -2.41 18.82 -8.27
N ASN A 118 -1.57 18.79 -7.24
CA ASN A 118 -1.85 18.11 -5.97
C ASN A 118 -1.65 19.09 -4.83
N THR A 119 -2.61 19.14 -3.91
CA THR A 119 -2.42 19.87 -2.66
C THR A 119 -1.42 19.14 -1.76
N LYS A 120 -0.70 19.90 -0.92
CA LYS A 120 0.20 19.29 0.09
C LYS A 120 -0.54 18.35 1.03
N PHE A 121 -1.81 18.62 1.32
CA PHE A 121 -2.67 17.75 2.12
C PHE A 121 -2.78 16.33 1.55
N ILE A 122 -3.08 16.19 0.25
CA ILE A 122 -3.17 14.88 -0.42
C ILE A 122 -1.81 14.15 -0.36
N CYS A 123 -0.70 14.88 -0.43
CA CYS A 123 0.64 14.31 -0.34
C CYS A 123 0.91 13.76 1.07
N HIS A 124 0.53 14.49 2.12
CA HIS A 124 0.64 14.04 3.51
C HIS A 124 -0.25 12.82 3.78
N VAL A 125 -1.48 12.79 3.26
CA VAL A 125 -2.39 11.64 3.38
C VAL A 125 -1.77 10.40 2.73
N ARG A 126 -1.18 10.51 1.53
CA ARG A 126 -0.52 9.38 0.85
C ARG A 126 0.67 8.84 1.64
N VAL A 127 1.47 9.72 2.23
CA VAL A 127 2.58 9.31 3.11
C VAL A 127 2.07 8.65 4.38
N PHE A 128 1.02 9.18 4.99
CA PHE A 128 0.41 8.58 6.17
C PHE A 128 -0.04 7.14 5.91
N ILE A 129 -0.74 6.90 4.79
CA ILE A 129 -1.14 5.54 4.37
C ILE A 129 0.07 4.65 4.17
N ALA A 130 1.11 5.13 3.48
CA ALA A 130 2.33 4.36 3.24
C ALA A 130 3.04 3.98 4.55
N VAL A 131 3.09 4.90 5.53
CA VAL A 131 3.64 4.64 6.86
C VAL A 131 2.81 3.59 7.60
N GLN A 132 1.48 3.70 7.57
CA GLN A 132 0.60 2.69 8.18
C GLN A 132 0.83 1.31 7.57
N CYS A 133 0.93 1.20 6.24
CA CYS A 133 1.24 -0.08 5.58
C CYS A 133 2.60 -0.65 5.96
N ILE A 134 3.63 0.18 6.14
CA ILE A 134 4.94 -0.28 6.63
C ILE A 134 4.84 -0.83 8.05
N ILE A 135 4.12 -0.14 8.94
CA ILE A 135 3.89 -0.60 10.31
C ILE A 135 3.17 -1.96 10.30
N TYR A 136 2.11 -2.10 9.50
CA TYR A 136 1.37 -3.36 9.39
C TYR A 136 2.20 -4.50 8.84
N ALA A 137 3.00 -4.25 7.80
CA ALA A 137 3.92 -5.26 7.29
C ALA A 137 4.93 -5.70 8.35
N GLY A 138 5.49 -4.76 9.12
CA GLY A 138 6.40 -5.06 10.23
C GLY A 138 5.75 -5.89 11.33
N LEU A 139 4.52 -5.54 11.73
CA LEU A 139 3.75 -6.29 12.71
C LEU A 139 3.45 -7.73 12.24
N CYS A 140 3.07 -7.91 10.98
CA CYS A 140 2.85 -9.24 10.41
C CYS A 140 4.12 -10.10 10.44
N ILE A 141 5.27 -9.54 10.05
CA ILE A 141 6.56 -10.25 10.07
C ILE A 141 6.97 -10.61 11.50
N LEU A 142 6.84 -9.66 12.44
CA LEU A 142 7.15 -9.89 13.84
C LEU A 142 6.30 -11.03 14.43
N CYS A 143 5.00 -11.02 14.14
CA CYS A 143 4.08 -12.06 14.58
C CYS A 143 4.51 -13.45 14.07
N GLN A 144 4.90 -13.54 12.79
CA GLN A 144 5.39 -14.77 12.18
C GLN A 144 6.69 -15.28 12.84
N ILE A 145 7.65 -14.39 13.10
CA ILE A 145 8.90 -14.76 13.79
C ILE A 145 8.62 -15.30 15.20
N ILE A 146 7.72 -14.65 15.93
CA ILE A 146 7.33 -15.10 17.27
C ILE A 146 6.69 -16.49 17.20
N GLN A 147 5.82 -16.75 16.23
CA GLN A 147 5.22 -18.08 16.06
C GLN A 147 6.29 -19.13 15.77
N TYR A 148 7.21 -18.86 14.83
CA TYR A 148 8.31 -19.77 14.49
C TYR A 148 9.25 -20.11 15.66
N GLN A 149 9.42 -19.22 16.63
CA GLN A 149 10.26 -19.48 17.82
C GLN A 149 9.53 -20.31 18.90
N ASN A 150 8.20 -20.40 18.84
CA ASN A 150 7.38 -21.12 19.82
C ASN A 150 6.95 -22.52 19.35
N ASP A 151 7.28 -22.88 18.11
CA ASP A 151 7.12 -24.21 17.52
C ASP A 151 8.44 -25.00 17.57
#